data_AF-A0A183L857-F1
#
_entry.id   AF-A0A183L857-F1
#
_cell.length_a   1.000
_cell.length_b   1.000
_cell.length_c   1.000
_cell.angle_alpha   90.00
_cell.angle_beta   90.00
_cell.angle_gamma   90.00
#
_symmetry.space_group_name_H-M   'P 1'
#
loop_
_entity.id
_entity.type
_entity.pdbx_description
1 polymer ?
#
loop_
_entity_poly.entity_id
_entity_poly.type
_entity_poly.pdbx_seq_one_letter_code
_entity_poly.pdbx_strand_id
1 'polypeptide(L)'
;MKGHGRRVVQMPLIVCVDSKSDDNYISLLGIPPIHGDDDRNLFGQAFEAAINRTKARAEFKYFSTNCIELHREDMLKLFEALSSLLT
;
A
#
# COMPACT_ATOMS: atom_id res chain seq x y z
N MET A 1 -19.46 -6.14 -25.36
CA MET A 1 -18.71 -5.14 -24.56
C MET A 1 -17.58 -5.86 -23.80
N LYS A 2 -16.38 -5.96 -24.38
CA LYS A 2 -15.20 -6.58 -23.76
C LYS A 2 -14.05 -5.59 -23.90
N GLY A 3 -13.53 -5.07 -22.78
CA GLY A 3 -12.41 -4.12 -22.81
C GLY A 3 -11.76 -3.83 -21.46
N HIS A 4 -12.54 -3.72 -20.38
CA HIS A 4 -12.01 -3.25 -19.08
C HIS A 4 -12.04 -4.28 -17.94
N GLY A 5 -12.77 -5.41 -18.10
CA GLY A 5 -13.05 -6.33 -16.98
C GLY A 5 -11.91 -7.27 -16.57
N ARG A 6 -11.05 -7.71 -17.50
CA ARG A 6 -9.97 -8.67 -17.17
C ARG A 6 -8.79 -8.05 -16.43
N ARG A 7 -8.49 -6.77 -16.68
CA ARG A 7 -7.36 -6.06 -16.05
C ARG A 7 -7.63 -5.74 -14.59
N VAL A 8 -8.86 -5.35 -14.24
CA VAL A 8 -9.23 -4.95 -12.86
C VAL A 8 -9.19 -6.12 -11.89
N VAL A 9 -9.60 -7.32 -12.32
CA VAL A 9 -9.57 -8.55 -11.49
C VAL A 9 -8.13 -8.94 -11.11
N GLN A 10 -7.15 -8.44 -11.85
CA GLN A 10 -5.73 -8.74 -11.73
C GLN A 10 -4.92 -7.60 -11.11
N MET A 11 -5.57 -6.58 -10.55
CA MET A 11 -4.88 -5.48 -9.89
C MET A 11 -4.66 -5.76 -8.40
N PRO A 12 -3.54 -5.28 -7.84
CA PRO A 12 -3.38 -5.26 -6.39
C PRO A 12 -4.30 -4.21 -5.74
N LEU A 13 -4.53 -4.34 -4.44
CA LEU A 13 -5.38 -3.44 -3.66
C LEU A 13 -4.61 -2.88 -2.45
N ILE A 14 -4.76 -1.58 -2.17
CA ILE A 14 -4.34 -0.98 -0.90
C ILE A 14 -5.61 -0.60 -0.14
N VAL A 15 -5.74 -1.08 1.10
CA VAL A 15 -6.82 -0.72 2.02
C VAL A 15 -6.29 0.29 3.03
N CYS A 16 -7.03 1.39 3.22
CA CYS A 16 -6.77 2.37 4.27
C CYS A 16 -7.81 2.21 5.38
N VAL A 17 -7.36 2.18 6.63
CA VAL A 17 -8.24 2.12 7.80
C VAL A 17 -7.79 3.18 8.80
N ASP A 18 -8.73 3.97 9.32
CA ASP A 18 -8.43 4.92 10.37
C ASP A 18 -7.92 4.21 11.63
N SER A 19 -6.82 4.72 12.20
CA SER A 19 -6.34 4.23 13.48
C SER A 19 -7.38 4.52 14.57
N LYS A 20 -7.66 3.51 15.41
CA LYS A 20 -8.56 3.66 16.56
C LYS A 20 -7.93 4.41 17.73
N SER A 21 -6.60 4.46 17.79
CA SER A 21 -5.86 5.00 18.93
C SER A 21 -5.31 6.40 18.69
N ASP A 22 -5.14 6.81 17.43
CA ASP A 22 -4.59 8.12 17.07
C ASP A 22 -5.19 8.63 15.74
N ASP A 23 -5.97 9.70 15.82
CA ASP A 23 -6.61 10.36 14.69
C ASP A 23 -5.63 11.10 13.76
N ASN A 24 -4.32 11.04 14.00
CA ASN A 24 -3.33 11.53 13.04
C ASN A 24 -2.82 10.41 12.13
N TYR A 25 -3.16 9.14 12.42
CA TYR A 25 -2.62 7.98 11.71
C TYR A 25 -3.71 7.17 11.00
N ILE A 26 -3.30 6.54 9.91
CA ILE A 26 -4.05 5.52 9.18
C ILE A 26 -3.20 4.28 9.04
N SER A 27 -3.83 3.11 9.12
CA SER A 27 -3.21 1.85 8.77
C SER A 27 -3.40 1.60 7.27
N LEU A 28 -2.33 1.24 6.57
CA LEU A 28 -2.36 0.82 5.18
C LEU A 28 -2.03 -0.66 5.07
N LEU A 29 -2.87 -1.41 4.36
CA LEU A 29 -2.67 -2.84 4.06
C LEU A 29 -2.59 -3.06 2.55
N GLY A 30 -1.45 -3.57 2.09
CA GLY A 30 -1.22 -3.96 0.71
C GLY A 30 -1.61 -5.43 0.45
N ILE A 31 -2.52 -5.64 -0.50
CA ILE A 31 -3.06 -6.94 -0.90
C ILE A 31 -2.60 -7.24 -2.34
N PRO A 32 -1.84 -8.33 -2.55
CA PRO A 32 -1.30 -8.66 -3.87
C PRO A 32 -2.42 -9.03 -4.85
N PRO A 33 -2.15 -9.04 -6.16
CA PRO A 33 -3.14 -9.49 -7.14
C PRO A 33 -3.46 -10.97 -6.98
N ILE A 34 -4.65 -11.37 -7.44
CA ILE A 34 -5.06 -12.79 -7.44
C ILE A 34 -4.43 -13.49 -8.64
N HIS A 35 -3.28 -14.15 -8.45
CA HIS A 35 -2.53 -14.84 -9.51
C HIS A 35 -2.07 -16.24 -9.12
N GLY A 36 -2.74 -17.28 -9.63
CA GLY A 36 -2.23 -18.66 -9.68
C GLY A 36 -1.54 -19.13 -8.38
N ASP A 37 -0.32 -19.65 -8.52
CA ASP A 37 0.49 -20.19 -7.42
C ASP A 37 1.51 -19.19 -6.82
N ASP A 38 1.59 -17.95 -7.30
CA ASP A 38 2.51 -16.94 -6.75
C ASP A 38 1.81 -16.13 -5.65
N ASP A 39 2.12 -16.46 -4.40
CA ASP A 39 1.56 -15.85 -3.20
C ASP A 39 2.40 -14.69 -2.65
N ARG A 40 3.46 -14.28 -3.35
CA ARG A 40 4.38 -13.25 -2.86
C ARG A 40 3.71 -11.89 -2.80
N ASN A 41 3.88 -11.23 -1.66
CA ASN A 41 3.43 -9.87 -1.46
C ASN A 41 4.60 -8.88 -1.54
N LEU A 42 4.61 -8.05 -2.59
CA LEU A 42 5.66 -7.04 -2.82
C LEU A 42 5.40 -5.71 -2.10
N PHE A 43 4.27 -5.53 -1.43
CA PHE A 43 3.92 -4.25 -0.81
C PHE A 43 4.85 -3.84 0.32
N GLY A 44 5.45 -4.78 1.06
CA GLY A 44 6.42 -4.42 2.09
C GLY A 44 7.60 -3.64 1.53
N GLN A 45 8.19 -4.15 0.44
CA GLN A 45 9.30 -3.49 -0.24
C GLN A 45 8.86 -2.18 -0.92
N ALA A 46 7.67 -2.17 -1.52
CA ALA A 46 7.11 -0.98 -2.16
C ALA A 46 6.86 0.15 -1.14
N PHE A 47 6.30 -0.18 0.02
CA PHE A 47 6.10 0.77 1.12
C PHE A 47 7.43 1.29 1.65
N GLU A 48 8.41 0.42 1.90
CA GLU A 48 9.74 0.83 2.34
C GLU A 48 10.39 1.80 1.34
N ALA A 49 10.36 1.49 0.05
CA ALA A 49 10.89 2.35 -1.00
C ALA A 49 10.17 3.71 -1.07
N ALA A 50 8.84 3.72 -0.99
CA ALA A 50 8.05 4.95 -1.00
C ALA A 50 8.29 5.83 0.23
N ILE A 51 8.38 5.23 1.42
CA ILE A 51 8.70 5.91 2.68
C ILE A 51 10.10 6.54 2.58
N ASN A 52 11.09 5.77 2.12
CA ASN A 52 12.47 6.23 1.98
C ASN A 52 12.62 7.40 1.00
N ARG A 53 11.84 7.39 -0.10
CA ARG A 53 11.83 8.44 -1.12
C ARG A 53 11.16 9.73 -0.64
N THR A 54 10.06 9.62 0.11
CA THR A 54 9.21 10.75 0.49
C THR A 54 9.49 11.31 1.87
N LYS A 55 10.27 10.58 2.68
CA LYS A 55 10.45 10.83 4.12
C LYS A 55 9.08 10.92 4.82
N ALA A 56 8.14 10.06 4.43
CA ALA A 56 6.86 9.94 5.11
C ALA A 56 7.06 9.44 6.55
N ARG A 57 6.29 10.00 7.48
CA ARG A 57 6.17 9.52 8.86
C ARG A 57 5.33 8.26 8.83
N ALA A 58 6.00 7.12 8.75
CA ALA A 58 5.37 5.82 8.65
C ALA A 58 6.15 4.79 9.48
N GLU A 59 5.44 3.79 10.00
CA GLU A 59 6.00 2.76 10.87
C GLU A 59 5.51 1.37 10.47
N PHE A 60 6.43 0.40 10.43
CA PHE A 60 6.10 -1.02 10.32
C PHE A 60 5.77 -1.57 11.71
N LYS A 61 4.56 -1.29 12.20
CA LYS A 61 4.11 -1.71 13.55
C LYS A 61 3.70 -3.19 13.65
N TYR A 62 3.52 -3.86 12.52
CA TYR A 62 3.01 -5.23 12.47
C TYR A 62 4.12 -6.20 12.02
N PHE A 63 3.98 -7.48 12.38
CA PHE A 63 4.88 -8.53 11.87
C PHE A 63 4.81 -8.64 10.35
N SER A 64 3.64 -8.42 9.76
CA SER A 64 3.46 -8.44 8.31
C SER A 64 3.92 -7.11 7.72
N THR A 65 4.95 -7.17 6.87
CA THR A 65 5.57 -5.97 6.26
C THR A 65 4.68 -5.30 5.22
N ASN A 66 3.64 -5.97 4.72
CA ASN A 66 2.63 -5.38 3.85
C ASN A 66 1.60 -4.52 4.61
N CYS A 67 1.84 -4.21 5.89
CA CYS A 67 0.99 -3.37 6.70
C CYS A 67 1.84 -2.29 7.41
N ILE A 68 1.46 -1.03 7.28
CA ILE A 68 2.14 0.11 7.91
C ILE A 68 1.14 1.03 8.60
N GLU A 69 1.60 1.79 9.58
CA GLU A 69 0.90 3.01 10.02
C GLU A 69 1.53 4.23 9.35
N LEU A 70 0.70 5.17 8.92
CA LEU A 70 1.09 6.37 8.18
C LEU A 70 0.43 7.60 8.78
N HIS A 71 1.19 8.67 8.96
CA HIS A 71 0.63 9.96 9.32
C HIS A 71 -0.23 10.52 8.18
N ARG A 72 -1.46 10.95 8.45
CA ARG A 72 -2.48 11.36 7.45
C ARG A 72 -1.99 12.43 6.49
N GLU A 73 -1.27 13.42 6.99
CA GLU A 73 -0.69 14.50 6.18
C GLU A 73 0.31 14.00 5.12
N ASP A 74 0.90 12.82 5.33
CA ASP A 74 1.89 12.23 4.43
C ASP A 74 1.25 11.28 3.40
N MET A 75 -0.08 11.11 3.45
CA MET A 75 -0.82 10.18 2.59
C MET A 75 -0.62 10.48 1.10
N LEU A 76 -0.82 11.73 0.67
CA LEU A 76 -0.74 12.11 -0.73
C LEU A 76 0.64 11.81 -1.33
N LYS A 77 1.72 12.28 -0.69
CA LYS A 77 3.09 12.07 -1.16
C LYS A 77 3.48 10.59 -1.21
N LEU A 78 2.98 9.78 -0.26
CA LEU A 78 3.23 8.34 -0.26
C LEU A 78 2.55 7.67 -1.47
N PHE A 79 1.27 7.96 -1.73
CA PHE A 79 0.56 7.38 -2.86
C PHE A 79 1.11 7.84 -4.22
N GLU A 80 1.60 9.07 -4.33
CA GLU A 80 2.32 9.54 -5.52
C GLU A 80 3.64 8.78 -5.74
N ALA A 81 4.39 8.51 -4.67
CA ALA A 81 5.60 7.69 -4.79
C ALA A 81 5.28 6.24 -5.14
N LEU A 82 4.24 5.65 -4.56
CA LEU A 82 3.80 4.28 -4.87
C LEU A 82 3.30 4.16 -6.30
N SER A 83 2.52 5.11 -6.80
CA SER A 83 2.04 5.09 -8.18
C SER A 83 3.20 5.14 -9.18
N SER A 84 4.25 5.91 -8.87
CA SER A 84 5.48 5.97 -9.66
C SER A 84 6.34 4.69 -9.60
N LEU A 85 6.24 3.90 -8.51
CA LEU A 85 7.02 2.67 -8.33
C LEU A 85 6.32 1.44 -8.93
N LEU A 86 4.99 1.49 -9.05
CA LEU A 86 4.13 0.34 -9.40
C LEU A 86 3.54 0.45 -10.82
N THR A 87 3.88 1.49 -11.59
CA THR A 87 3.67 1.60 -13.05
C THR A 87 4.67 0.76 -13.82
#